data_AF-A0A2D4Q4I2-F1
#
_entry.id   AF-A0A2D4Q4I2-F1
#
_cell.length_a   1.000
_cell.length_b   1.000
_cell.length_c   1.000
_cell.angle_alpha   90.00
_cell.angle_beta   90.00
_cell.angle_gamma   90.00
#
_symmetry.space_group_name_H-M   'P 1'
#
loop_
_entity.id
_entity.type
_entity.pdbx_description
1 polymer ?
#
loop_
_entity_poly.entity_id
_entity_poly.type
_entity_poly.pdbx_seq_one_letter_code
_entity_poly.pdbx_strand_id
1 'polypeptide(L)'
;STWGVENGIQNCYPVGYGTVVTFGGSHYITLDGNSFFFAGSSSYILIQITEKYTQKVIFSTVVEHEKADNGSSIEITSVVIYLHGNTIVLERGKKWQAKVEDEFYNLPFSKNNGELQINQEGNNIIVQYS
;
A
#
# COMPACT_ATOMS: atom_id res chain seq x y z
N SER A 1 -8.02 9.00 18.30
CA SER A 1 -8.09 8.17 19.52
C SER A 1 -9.03 8.83 20.50
N THR A 2 -9.68 8.05 21.36
CA THR A 2 -10.52 8.57 22.45
C THR A 2 -9.94 8.15 23.79
N TRP A 3 -10.05 9.02 24.78
CA TRP A 3 -9.73 8.67 26.17
C TRP A 3 -10.82 7.75 26.73
N GLY A 4 -10.42 6.63 27.30
CA GLY A 4 -11.34 5.67 27.90
C GLY A 4 -10.63 4.78 28.92
N VAL A 5 -11.41 3.87 29.53
CA VAL A 5 -10.89 2.80 30.39
C VAL A 5 -11.26 1.47 29.75
N GLU A 6 -10.28 0.67 29.36
CA GLU A 6 -10.47 -0.70 28.87
C GLU A 6 -9.76 -1.67 29.82
N ASN A 7 -10.47 -2.69 30.32
CA ASN A 7 -9.98 -3.62 31.34
C ASN A 7 -9.36 -2.95 32.60
N GLY A 8 -9.89 -1.80 33.01
CA GLY A 8 -9.42 -1.06 34.18
C GLY A 8 -8.20 -0.17 33.95
N ILE A 9 -7.66 -0.13 32.73
CA ILE A 9 -6.53 0.74 32.36
C ILE A 9 -7.07 1.96 31.63
N GLN A 10 -6.73 3.17 32.11
CA GLN A 10 -7.08 4.41 31.43
C GLN A 10 -6.05 4.73 30.35
N ASN A 11 -6.46 4.77 29.08
CA ASN A 11 -5.56 5.06 27.96
C ASN A 11 -6.30 5.67 26.75
N CYS A 12 -5.53 6.01 25.72
CA CYS A 12 -6.01 6.39 24.39
C CYS A 12 -6.21 5.15 23.52
N TYR A 13 -7.45 4.89 23.12
CA TYR A 13 -7.78 3.77 22.25
C TYR A 13 -8.03 4.25 20.82
N PRO A 14 -7.60 3.49 19.79
CA PRO A 14 -7.91 3.81 18.41
C PRO A 14 -9.43 3.77 18.20
N VAL A 15 -9.96 4.78 17.52
CA VAL A 15 -11.42 4.93 17.30
C VAL A 15 -11.85 4.34 15.95
N GLY A 16 -10.89 3.89 15.13
CA GLY A 16 -11.12 3.36 13.79
C GLY A 16 -9.83 3.31 12.98
N TYR A 17 -9.98 3.04 11.69
CA TYR A 17 -8.90 2.96 10.71
C TYR A 17 -9.01 4.12 9.71
N GLY A 18 -7.86 4.64 9.28
CA GLY A 18 -7.77 5.55 8.13
C GLY A 18 -7.50 4.76 6.86
N THR A 19 -7.95 5.26 5.72
CA THR A 19 -7.71 4.65 4.40
C THR A 19 -7.08 5.67 3.47
N VAL A 20 -5.99 5.28 2.80
CA VAL A 20 -5.41 6.05 1.69
C VAL A 20 -5.90 5.44 0.39
N VAL A 21 -6.33 6.28 -0.55
CA VAL A 21 -6.79 5.84 -1.87
C VAL A 21 -6.09 6.65 -2.94
N THR A 22 -5.67 6.01 -4.02
CA THR A 22 -5.30 6.68 -5.27
C THR A 22 -6.05 6.06 -6.44
N PHE A 23 -6.43 6.90 -7.41
CA PHE A 23 -7.11 6.46 -8.62
C PHE A 23 -6.90 7.45 -9.75
N GLY A 24 -7.09 6.99 -11.00
CA GLY A 24 -6.94 7.85 -12.19
C GLY A 24 -5.54 8.47 -12.35
N GLY A 25 -4.51 7.93 -11.69
CA GLY A 25 -3.12 8.36 -11.77
C GLY A 25 -2.78 9.73 -11.20
N SER A 26 -3.74 10.42 -10.60
CA SER A 26 -3.53 11.79 -10.12
C SER A 26 -4.44 12.22 -8.98
N HIS A 27 -5.47 11.44 -8.66
CA HIS A 27 -6.35 11.70 -7.52
C HIS A 27 -5.88 10.92 -6.31
N TYR A 28 -5.84 11.60 -5.16
CA TYR A 28 -5.43 11.02 -3.89
C TYR A 28 -6.43 11.39 -2.80
N ILE A 29 -6.70 10.44 -1.91
CA ILE A 29 -7.47 10.63 -0.68
C ILE A 29 -6.57 10.21 0.47
N THR A 30 -6.36 11.12 1.43
CA THR A 30 -5.51 10.92 2.60
C THR A 30 -6.22 10.16 3.73
N LEU A 31 -5.47 9.74 4.75
CA LEU A 31 -5.98 8.99 5.91
C LEU A 31 -7.12 9.69 6.66
N ASP A 32 -7.13 11.02 6.66
CA ASP A 32 -8.15 11.89 7.27
C ASP A 32 -9.29 12.26 6.29
N GLY A 33 -9.28 11.70 5.07
CA GLY A 33 -10.35 11.84 4.09
C GLY A 33 -10.22 13.05 3.17
N ASN A 34 -9.14 13.83 3.25
CA ASN A 34 -8.93 14.98 2.36
C ASN A 34 -8.54 14.51 0.95
N SER A 35 -9.19 15.08 -0.07
CA SER A 35 -8.90 14.78 -1.47
C SER A 35 -8.08 15.87 -2.14
N PHE A 36 -7.09 15.50 -2.95
CA PHE A 36 -6.33 16.43 -3.78
C PHE A 36 -5.94 15.83 -5.13
N PHE A 37 -5.54 16.71 -6.05
CA PHE A 37 -5.03 16.36 -7.38
C PHE A 37 -3.54 16.65 -7.47
N PHE A 38 -2.77 15.68 -7.96
CA PHE A 38 -1.35 15.83 -8.19
C PHE A 38 -0.92 15.02 -9.42
N ALA A 39 -0.46 15.71 -10.45
CA ALA A 39 -0.07 15.13 -11.73
C ALA A 39 1.46 15.06 -11.85
N GLY A 40 2.06 14.07 -11.20
CA GLY A 40 3.50 13.80 -11.25
C GLY A 40 3.84 12.51 -12.01
N SER A 41 4.88 12.53 -12.84
CA SER A 41 5.31 11.39 -13.67
C SER A 41 6.51 10.65 -13.08
N SER A 42 6.50 10.42 -11.77
CA SER A 42 7.57 9.76 -11.03
C SER A 42 6.99 8.84 -9.95
N SER A 43 7.85 8.33 -9.08
CA SER A 43 7.46 7.46 -7.97
C SER A 43 7.17 8.29 -6.73
N TYR A 44 6.03 8.03 -6.09
CA TYR A 44 5.60 8.76 -4.89
C TYR A 44 5.22 7.81 -3.78
N ILE A 45 5.67 8.11 -2.57
CA ILE A 45 5.27 7.41 -1.34
C ILE A 45 3.83 7.84 -1.00
N LEU A 46 2.89 6.90 -1.03
CA LEU A 46 1.51 7.14 -0.58
C LEU A 46 1.42 7.20 0.95
N ILE A 47 2.08 6.25 1.59
CA ILE A 47 2.09 6.10 3.03
C ILE A 47 3.39 5.42 3.44
N GLN A 48 3.97 5.91 4.53
CA GLN A 48 5.14 5.31 5.15
C GLN A 48 4.97 5.35 6.65
N ILE A 49 5.24 4.21 7.28
CA ILE A 49 5.24 4.06 8.73
C ILE A 49 6.69 3.80 9.14
N THR A 50 7.17 4.66 10.04
CA THR A 50 8.50 4.53 10.65
C THR A 50 8.38 4.27 12.14
N GLU A 51 9.32 3.49 12.68
CA GLU A 51 9.49 3.36 14.11
C GLU A 51 9.97 4.68 14.72
N LYS A 52 9.30 5.13 15.79
CA LYS A 52 9.55 6.44 16.43
C LYS A 52 11.01 6.67 16.85
N TYR A 53 11.68 5.63 17.35
CA TYR A 53 13.02 5.77 17.95
C TYR A 53 14.15 5.43 16.99
N THR A 54 13.99 4.37 16.20
CA THR A 54 15.02 3.90 15.27
C THR A 54 14.94 4.58 13.90
N GLN A 55 13.83 5.29 13.61
CA GLN A 55 13.50 5.81 12.28
C GLN A 55 13.48 4.74 11.18
N LYS A 56 13.41 3.47 11.56
CA LYS A 56 13.33 2.35 10.63
C LYS A 56 11.96 2.35 9.96
N VAL A 57 11.94 2.28 8.63
CA VAL A 57 10.72 2.07 7.85
C VAL A 57 10.26 0.63 8.05
N ILE A 58 9.04 0.44 8.55
CA ILE A 58 8.44 -0.89 8.77
C ILE A 58 7.37 -1.22 7.73
N PHE A 59 6.76 -0.18 7.15
CA PHE A 59 5.81 -0.28 6.06
C PHE A 59 5.94 0.95 5.16
N SER A 60 5.94 0.74 3.84
CA SER A 60 5.84 1.82 2.88
C SER A 60 5.12 1.34 1.63
N THR A 61 4.28 2.17 1.04
CA THR A 61 3.67 1.93 -0.26
C THR A 61 4.05 3.05 -1.20
N VAL A 62 4.66 2.68 -2.32
CA VAL A 62 5.08 3.59 -3.39
C VAL A 62 4.24 3.29 -4.61
N VAL A 63 3.79 4.35 -5.28
CA VAL A 63 3.08 4.25 -6.55
C VAL A 63 3.97 4.84 -7.62
N GLU A 64 4.25 4.05 -8.63
CA GLU A 64 5.04 4.45 -9.77
C GLU A 64 4.13 4.99 -10.86
N HIS A 65 4.50 6.16 -11.39
CA HIS A 65 3.77 6.82 -12.46
C HIS A 65 4.67 7.01 -13.66
N GLU A 66 4.12 6.75 -14.84
CA GLU A 66 4.75 7.07 -16.10
C GLU A 66 3.84 7.95 -16.95
N LYS A 67 4.47 8.71 -17.84
CA LYS A 67 3.72 9.45 -18.86
C LYS A 67 3.31 8.45 -19.94
N ALA A 68 2.03 8.44 -20.31
CA ALA A 68 1.58 7.60 -21.41
C ALA A 68 2.38 7.88 -22.69
N ASP A 69 2.54 6.87 -23.56
CA ASP A 69 3.36 6.95 -24.78
C ASP A 69 2.97 8.12 -25.69
N ASN A 70 1.68 8.45 -25.73
CA ASN A 70 1.14 9.58 -26.51
C ASN A 70 1.29 10.95 -25.81
N GLY A 71 1.88 10.97 -24.61
CA GLY A 71 2.12 12.16 -23.80
C GLY A 71 0.89 12.80 -23.18
N SER A 72 -0.29 12.18 -23.29
CA SER A 72 -1.58 12.83 -22.97
C SER A 72 -2.03 12.66 -21.51
N SER A 73 -1.51 11.66 -20.80
CA SER A 73 -1.92 11.33 -19.43
C SER A 73 -0.76 10.80 -18.58
N ILE A 74 -0.97 10.80 -17.26
CA ILE A 74 -0.11 10.15 -16.28
C ILE A 74 -0.82 8.88 -15.83
N GLU A 75 -0.13 7.75 -15.90
CA GLU A 75 -0.70 6.44 -15.57
C GLU A 75 0.08 5.80 -14.42
N ILE A 76 -0.65 5.11 -13.54
CA ILE A 76 -0.03 4.25 -12.52
C ILE A 76 0.46 3.00 -13.24
N THR A 77 1.75 2.71 -13.16
CA THR A 77 2.35 1.53 -13.78
C THR A 77 2.53 0.39 -12.78
N SER A 78 2.89 0.72 -11.54
CA SER A 78 3.08 -0.27 -10.50
C SER A 78 2.74 0.28 -9.10
N VAL A 79 2.48 -0.65 -8.19
CA VAL A 79 2.45 -0.39 -6.75
C VAL A 79 3.54 -1.25 -6.10
N VAL A 80 4.49 -0.60 -5.45
CA VAL A 80 5.56 -1.24 -4.69
C VAL A 80 5.25 -1.14 -3.21
N ILE A 81 5.26 -2.28 -2.52
CA ILE A 81 4.94 -2.40 -1.10
C ILE A 81 6.16 -2.95 -0.39
N TYR A 82 6.67 -2.18 0.56
CA TYR A 82 7.67 -2.62 1.52
C TYR A 82 6.96 -2.98 2.82
N LEU A 83 7.07 -4.23 3.26
CA LEU A 83 6.32 -4.72 4.42
C LEU A 83 7.14 -5.74 5.20
N HIS A 84 7.54 -5.36 6.43
CA HIS A 84 8.30 -6.24 7.33
C HIS A 84 9.56 -6.87 6.69
N GLY A 85 10.27 -6.09 5.85
CA GLY A 85 11.45 -6.56 5.14
C GLY A 85 11.17 -7.33 3.85
N ASN A 86 9.90 -7.46 3.45
CA ASN A 86 9.53 -7.98 2.14
C ASN A 86 9.30 -6.85 1.14
N THR A 87 9.65 -7.08 -0.12
CA THR A 87 9.33 -6.22 -1.26
C THR A 87 8.33 -6.91 -2.17
N ILE A 88 7.15 -6.32 -2.32
CA ILE A 88 6.08 -6.80 -3.20
C ILE A 88 5.85 -5.76 -4.30
N VAL A 89 5.80 -6.18 -5.57
CA VAL A 89 5.42 -5.30 -6.69
C VAL A 89 4.19 -5.85 -7.39
N LEU A 90 3.17 -4.99 -7.53
CA LEU A 90 1.96 -5.25 -8.27
C LEU A 90 1.98 -4.39 -9.54
N GLU A 91 2.10 -5.02 -10.70
CA GLU A 91 2.16 -4.32 -11.98
C GLU A 91 0.78 -4.17 -12.61
N ARG A 92 0.48 -2.99 -13.15
CA ARG A 92 -0.80 -2.71 -13.82
C ARG A 92 -0.99 -3.69 -14.97
N GLY A 93 -2.18 -4.30 -15.01
CA GLY A 93 -2.56 -5.26 -16.06
C GLY A 93 -2.09 -6.70 -15.82
N LYS A 94 -1.18 -6.95 -14.88
CA LYS A 94 -0.79 -8.31 -14.50
C LYS A 94 -1.73 -8.88 -13.44
N LYS A 95 -2.74 -9.62 -13.91
CA LYS A 95 -3.64 -10.39 -13.04
C LYS A 95 -3.00 -11.72 -12.67
N TRP A 96 -3.38 -12.24 -11.51
CA TRP A 96 -3.00 -13.53 -10.94
C TRP A 96 -1.49 -13.70 -10.71
N GLN A 97 -0.75 -12.59 -10.69
CA GLN A 97 0.69 -12.58 -10.48
C GLN A 97 1.12 -11.40 -9.61
N ALA A 98 2.13 -11.61 -8.78
CA ALA A 98 2.82 -10.57 -8.04
C ALA A 98 4.33 -10.85 -8.05
N LYS A 99 5.15 -9.80 -8.02
CA LYS A 99 6.61 -9.93 -7.82
C LYS A 99 6.90 -9.88 -6.33
N VAL A 100 7.60 -10.86 -5.78
CA VAL A 100 8.03 -10.90 -4.37
C VAL A 100 9.53 -11.18 -4.34
N GLU A 101 10.31 -10.33 -3.68
CA GLU A 101 11.79 -10.42 -3.67
C GLU A 101 12.42 -10.61 -5.07
N ASP A 102 12.00 -9.78 -6.02
CA ASP A 102 12.46 -9.81 -7.41
C ASP A 102 12.05 -11.04 -8.26
N GLU A 103 11.27 -11.97 -7.72
CA GLU A 103 10.72 -13.11 -8.46
C GLU A 103 9.21 -13.04 -8.66
N PHE A 104 8.72 -13.47 -9.82
CA PHE A 104 7.28 -13.51 -10.10
C PHE A 104 6.65 -14.80 -9.60
N TYR A 105 5.55 -14.66 -8.87
CA TYR A 105 4.76 -15.78 -8.34
C TYR A 105 3.31 -15.69 -8.85
N ASN A 106 2.69 -16.84 -9.07
CA ASN A 106 1.26 -16.93 -9.32
C ASN A 106 0.49 -16.84 -8.01
N LEU A 107 -0.71 -16.25 -8.05
CA LEU A 107 -1.60 -16.14 -6.89
C LEU A 107 -2.56 -17.34 -6.83
N PRO A 108 -2.90 -17.86 -5.64
CA PRO A 108 -2.54 -17.36 -4.32
C PRO A 108 -1.08 -17.63 -3.93
N PHE A 109 -0.47 -16.68 -3.23
CA PHE A 109 0.89 -16.77 -2.70
C PHE A 109 0.87 -16.65 -1.18
N SER A 110 1.72 -17.42 -0.49
CA SER A 110 1.87 -17.40 0.96
C SER A 110 3.34 -17.57 1.34
N LYS A 111 3.81 -16.82 2.34
CA LYS A 111 5.18 -16.85 2.87
C LYS A 111 5.15 -16.83 4.40
N ASN A 112 6.24 -17.30 5.04
CA ASN A 112 6.40 -17.33 6.50
C ASN A 112 5.22 -17.99 7.23
N ASN A 113 4.84 -19.20 6.82
CA ASN A 113 3.70 -19.93 7.40
C ASN A 113 2.37 -19.16 7.39
N GLY A 114 2.15 -18.31 6.38
CA GLY A 114 0.90 -17.56 6.21
C GLY A 114 0.92 -16.15 6.80
N GLU A 115 2.05 -15.70 7.32
CA GLU A 115 2.21 -14.32 7.81
C GLU A 115 2.02 -13.31 6.68
N LEU A 116 2.56 -13.57 5.48
CA LEU A 116 2.31 -12.78 4.28
C LEU A 116 1.47 -13.59 3.30
N GLN A 117 0.32 -13.05 2.90
CA GLN A 117 -0.59 -13.66 1.93
C GLN A 117 -0.91 -12.67 0.81
N ILE A 118 -0.90 -13.16 -0.43
CA ILE A 118 -1.29 -12.38 -1.59
C ILE A 118 -2.30 -13.19 -2.38
N ASN A 119 -3.51 -12.66 -2.52
CA ASN A 119 -4.64 -13.34 -3.14
C ASN A 119 -5.28 -12.45 -4.21
N GLN A 120 -5.92 -13.09 -5.19
CA GLN A 120 -6.75 -12.39 -6.16
C GLN A 120 -8.24 -12.64 -5.87
N GLU A 121 -8.99 -11.55 -5.76
CA GLU A 121 -10.44 -11.56 -5.63
C GLU A 121 -11.07 -10.78 -6.79
N GLY A 122 -11.53 -11.51 -7.82
CA GLY A 122 -12.04 -10.90 -9.04
C GLY A 122 -10.96 -10.07 -9.75
N ASN A 123 -11.12 -8.75 -9.77
CA ASN A 123 -10.13 -7.82 -10.35
C ASN A 123 -9.17 -7.23 -9.32
N ASN A 124 -9.34 -7.54 -8.03
CA ASN A 124 -8.54 -6.99 -6.96
C ASN A 124 -7.42 -7.95 -6.60
N ILE A 125 -6.24 -7.42 -6.31
CA ILE A 125 -5.18 -8.15 -5.63
C ILE A 125 -5.14 -7.64 -4.19
N ILE A 126 -5.20 -8.56 -3.24
CA ILE A 126 -5.21 -8.29 -1.81
C ILE A 126 -3.90 -8.79 -1.24
N VAL A 127 -3.14 -7.88 -0.63
CA VAL A 127 -1.94 -8.18 0.14
C VAL A 127 -2.30 -8.06 1.61
N GLN A 128 -2.13 -9.14 2.36
CA GLN A 128 -2.45 -9.22 3.78
C GLN A 128 -1.21 -9.67 4.57
N TYR A 129 -1.01 -9.06 5.72
CA TYR A 129 0.02 -9.46 6.69
C TYR A 129 -0.62 -9.66 8.07
N SER A 130 -0.35 -10.80 8.72
CA SER A 130 -1.00 -11.23 9.96
C SER A 130 -0.01 -11.75 11.00
#